data_AF-A0A7W2N646-F1
#
_entry.id   AF-A0A7W2N646-F1
#
_cell.length_a   1.000
_cell.length_b   1.000
_cell.length_c   1.000
_cell.angle_alpha   90.00
_cell.angle_beta   90.00
_cell.angle_gamma   90.00
#
_symmetry.space_group_name_H-M   'P 1'
#
loop_
_entity.id
_entity.type
_entity.pdbx_description
1 polymer ?
#
loop_
_entity_poly.entity_id
_entity_poly.type
_entity_poly.pdbx_seq_one_letter_code
_entity_poly.pdbx_strand_id
1 'polypeptide(L)' 'MSRIQNYYLAGFIFSSAMLNMFLEHESVGIKVLCLILLLGNFAFAALFHNLKSKVAGYKNKPLE' A
#
# COMPACT_ATOMS: atom_id res chain seq x y z
N MET A 1 -5.34 -9.69 -14.13
CA MET A 1 -5.10 -8.89 -12.91
C MET A 1 -4.61 -9.83 -11.83
N SER A 2 -3.36 -9.70 -11.40
CA SER A 2 -2.70 -10.68 -10.51
C SER A 2 -3.39 -10.72 -9.13
N ARG A 3 -3.60 -11.91 -8.56
CA ARG A 3 -4.19 -12.12 -7.20
C ARG A 3 -3.58 -11.21 -6.13
N ILE A 4 -2.32 -10.84 -6.33
CA ILE A 4 -1.55 -9.95 -5.45
C ILE A 4 -2.12 -8.53 -5.44
N GLN A 5 -2.51 -7.97 -6.59
CA GLN A 5 -3.14 -6.64 -6.65
C GLN A 5 -4.48 -6.61 -5.90
N ASN A 6 -5.26 -7.69 -5.98
CA ASN A 6 -6.52 -7.80 -5.23
C ASN A 6 -6.27 -7.86 -3.71
N TYR A 7 -5.20 -8.51 -3.26
CA TYR A 7 -4.87 -8.58 -1.84
C TYR A 7 -4.49 -7.21 -1.26
N TYR A 8 -3.69 -6.46 -2.01
CA TYR A 8 -3.36 -5.09 -1.69
C TYR A 8 -4.60 -4.19 -1.69
N LEU A 9 -5.47 -4.31 -2.69
CA LEU A 9 -6.70 -3.53 -2.79
C LEU A 9 -7.65 -3.82 -1.61
N ALA A 10 -7.80 -5.09 -1.23
CA ALA A 10 -8.60 -5.48 -0.07
C ALA A 10 -8.04 -4.91 1.24
N GLY A 11 -6.72 -4.93 1.42
CA GLY A 11 -6.06 -4.29 2.56
C GLY A 11 -6.28 -2.78 2.59
N PHE A 12 -6.20 -2.12 1.44
CA PHE A 12 -6.46 -0.68 1.32
C PHE A 12 -7.90 -0.32 1.69
N ILE A 13 -8.89 -1.07 1.18
CA ILE A 13 -10.31 -0.86 1.48
C ILE A 13 -10.58 -1.10 2.97
N PHE A 14 -10.03 -2.17 3.56
CA PHE A 14 -10.19 -2.46 4.98
C PHE A 14 -9.61 -1.36 5.86
N SER A 15 -8.38 -0.92 5.57
CA SER A 15 -7.74 0.16 6.33
C SER A 15 -8.46 1.49 6.15
N SER A 16 -9.03 1.78 4.97
CA SER A 16 -9.80 3.02 4.76
C SER A 16 -11.12 2.99 5.53
N ALA A 17 -11.82 1.84 5.57
CA ALA A 17 -13.06 1.69 6.32
C ALA A 17 -12.82 1.81 7.83
N MET A 18 -11.75 1.20 8.33
CA MET A 18 -11.36 1.28 9.74
C MET A 18 -10.95 2.71 10.13
N LEU A 19 -10.18 3.41 9.29
CA LEU A 19 -9.88 4.85 9.45
C LEU A 19 -11.17 5.66 9.53
N ASN A 20 -12.09 5.45 8.58
CA ASN A 20 -13.30 6.25 8.50
C ASN A 20 -14.18 6.11 9.75
N MET A 21 -14.25 4.91 10.32
CA MET A 21 -14.95 4.67 11.58
C MET A 21 -14.26 5.33 12.79
N PHE A 22 -12.93 5.29 12.85
CA PHE A 22 -12.16 5.96 13.92
C PHE A 22 -12.22 7.48 13.84
N LEU A 23 -12.27 8.02 12.63
CA LEU A 23 -12.25 9.44 12.37
C LEU A 23 -13.65 10.06 12.31
N GLU A 24 -14.72 9.31 12.50
CA GLU A 24 -16.11 9.80 12.37
C GLU A 24 -16.34 11.07 13.21
N HIS A 25 -15.76 11.13 14.41
CA HIS A 25 -15.82 12.25 15.34
C HIS A 25 -14.69 13.29 15.23
N GLU A 26 -13.70 13.06 14.37
CA GLU A 26 -12.49 13.88 14.30
C GLU A 26 -12.57 14.94 13.19
N SER A 27 -11.74 15.98 13.36
CA SER A 27 -11.67 17.12 12.45
C SER A 27 -11.20 16.72 11.03
N VAL A 28 -11.75 17.40 10.01
CA VAL A 28 -11.53 17.08 8.58
C VAL A 28 -10.05 17.03 8.21
N GLY A 29 -9.19 17.84 8.86
CA GLY A 29 -7.74 17.82 8.62
C GLY A 29 -7.09 16.48 8.97
N ILE A 30 -7.54 15.83 10.05
CA ILE A 30 -6.99 14.56 10.52
C ILE A 30 -7.44 13.43 9.60
N LYS A 31 -8.67 13.52 9.04
CA LYS A 31 -9.17 12.59 8.00
C LYS A 31 -8.27 12.59 6.77
N VAL A 32 -7.92 13.78 6.29
CA VAL A 32 -7.08 13.96 5.10
C VAL A 32 -5.65 13.50 5.37
N LEU A 33 -5.06 13.87 6.51
CA LEU A 33 -3.72 13.41 6.90
C LEU A 33 -3.64 11.88 6.96
N CYS A 34 -4.65 11.22 7.53
CA CYS A 34 -4.64 9.76 7.66
C CYS A 34 -4.81 9.06 6.30
N LEU A 35 -5.64 9.60 5.41
CA LEU A 35 -5.75 9.14 4.02
C LEU A 35 -4.43 9.27 3.25
N ILE A 36 -3.73 10.40 3.40
CA ILE A 36 -2.41 10.64 2.79
C ILE A 36 -1.39 9.64 3.33
N LEU A 37 -1.40 9.40 4.65
CA LEU A 37 -0.51 8.43 5.28
C LEU A 37 -0.75 7.01 4.76
N LEU A 38 -2.02 6.62 4.62
CA LEU A 38 -2.42 5.31 4.11
C LEU A 38 -2.00 5.13 2.64
N LEU A 39 -2.21 6.16 1.82
CA LEU A 39 -1.78 6.18 0.42
C LEU A 39 -0.25 6.10 0.30
N GLY A 40 0.47 6.84 1.15
CA GLY A 40 1.93 6.80 1.21
C GLY A 40 2.45 5.41 1.56
N ASN A 41 1.86 4.76 2.56
CA ASN A 41 2.24 3.41 2.99
C ASN A 41 1.94 2.37 1.90
N PHE A 42 0.83 2.53 1.20
CA PHE A 42 0.48 1.69 0.05
C PHE A 42 1.45 1.86 -1.12
N ALA A 43 1.78 3.12 -1.47
CA ALA A 43 2.76 3.44 -2.51
C ALA A 43 4.14 2.88 -2.15
N PHE A 44 4.55 3.00 -0.88
CA PHE A 44 5.81 2.44 -0.39
C PHE A 44 5.81 0.91 -0.47
N ALA A 45 4.74 0.25 -0.05
CA ALA A 45 4.63 -1.21 -0.13
C ALA A 45 4.63 -1.70 -1.59
N ALA A 46 3.94 -1.00 -2.49
CA ALA A 46 3.93 -1.31 -3.92
C ALA A 46 5.29 -1.09 -4.57
N LEU A 47 5.98 0.02 -4.24
CA LEU A 47 7.33 0.32 -4.71
C LEU A 47 8.34 -0.68 -4.15
N PHE A 48 8.28 -0.99 -2.86
CA PHE A 48 9.16 -1.95 -2.21
C PHE A 48 8.96 -3.36 -2.79
N HIS A 49 7.72 -3.75 -3.09
CA HIS A 49 7.43 -5.01 -3.76
C HIS A 49 7.96 -5.03 -5.21
N ASN A 50 7.80 -3.94 -5.97
CA ASN A 50 8.38 -3.80 -7.31
C ASN A 50 9.92 -3.84 -7.26
N LEU A 51 10.54 -3.10 -6.33
CA LEU A 51 11.98 -3.09 -6.08
C LEU A 51 12.48 -4.47 -5.67
N LYS A 52 11.78 -5.16 -4.75
CA LYS A 52 12.10 -6.53 -4.34
C LYS A 52 12.02 -7.49 -5.52
N SER A 53 11.00 -7.38 -6.37
CA SER A 53 10.88 -8.18 -7.59
C SER A 53 12.02 -7.88 -8.58
N LYS A 54 12.42 -6.61 -8.71
CA LYS A 54 13.52 -6.19 -9.59
C LYS A 54 14.88 -6.66 -9.08
N VAL A 55 15.12 -6.57 -7.77
CA VAL A 55 16.36 -7.00 -7.09
C VAL A 55 16.46 -8.53 -7.05
N ALA A 56 15.36 -9.24 -6.78
CA ALA A 56 15.32 -10.70 -6.84
C ALA A 56 15.46 -11.24 -8.28
N GLY A 57 14.96 -10.50 -9.27
CA GLY A 57 15.24 -10.76 -10.69
C GLY A 57 16.71 -10.54 -11.04
N TYR A 58 17.37 -9.54 -10.44
CA TYR A 58 18.81 -9.30 -10.61
C TYR A 58 19.69 -10.39 -9.98
N LYS A 59 19.21 -11.02 -8.90
CA LYS A 59 19.89 -12.16 -8.25
C LYS A 59 19.77 -13.49 -9.02
N ASN A 60 18.87 -13.56 -10.01
CA ASN A 60 18.66 -14.71 -10.90
C ASN A 60 19.02 -14.40 -12.37
N LYS A 61 19.91 -13.44 -12.63
CA LYS A 61 20.65 -13.45 -13.89
C LYS A 61 21.89 -14.35 -13.69
N PRO A 62 22.02 -15.50 -14.36
CA PRO A 62 23.33 -16.10 -14.54
C PRO A 62 24.22 -15.04 -15.18
N LEU A 63 25.42 -14.87 -14.63
CA LEU A 63 26.50 -14.16 -15.30
C LEU A 63 26.76 -14.92 -16.60
N GLU A 64 26.26 -14.39 -17.71
CA GLU A 64 26.79 -14.68 -19.05
C GLU A 64 28.14 -13.98 -19.23
#